data_AF-A0A516P241-F1
#
_entry.id   AF-A0A516P241-F1
#
_cell.length_a   1.000
_cell.length_b   1.000
_cell.length_c   1.000
_cell.angle_alpha   90.00
_cell.angle_beta   90.00
_cell.angle_gamma   90.00
#
_symmetry.space_group_name_H-M   'P 1'
#
loop_
_entity.id
_entity.type
_entity.pdbx_description
1 polymer ?
#
loop_
_entity_poly.entity_id
_entity_poly.type
_entity_poly.pdbx_seq_one_letter_code
_entity_poly.pdbx_strand_id
1 'polypeptide(L)'
;MELSLEYKQQVKTVLLERRPNFGGTDAQFAKIYGINGSVFSRLNKGEIDGLISPSQWLQIGRELDINPKKSSWKVVRTKVYTEIESSIHFCQTFSRSMVLVDACGIGKTFSAKNIVKTMRNAFYVDCSQAKSKQLFVRHFAKTLGIDNKGKYVDVKENLKYYINQLDSPVFVLDEVGDLEYTAFLELKELWNSADGTCGWLMMGADGLRNKIQKGINNKKVGFAEIFSRFSDEFIQLTPNGVADKKAFYNELLTQVATANHTGNQPVEALVKICLNKEATLRHLETLIKISV
;
A
#
# COMPACT_ATOMS: atom_id res chain seq x y z
N MET A 1 -17.09 -25.23 -6.53
CA MET A 1 -16.23 -25.27 -5.33
C MET A 1 -17.06 -24.72 -4.19
N GLU A 2 -17.42 -25.55 -3.22
CA GLU A 2 -18.10 -25.07 -2.00
C GLU A 2 -17.06 -24.47 -1.05
N LEU A 3 -17.33 -23.26 -0.55
CA LEU A 3 -16.49 -22.60 0.44
C LEU A 3 -16.97 -22.98 1.85
N SER A 4 -16.05 -23.25 2.75
CA SER A 4 -16.38 -23.55 4.15
C SER A 4 -17.09 -22.36 4.80
N LEU A 5 -18.00 -22.65 5.74
CA LEU A 5 -18.67 -21.63 6.53
C LEU A 5 -17.66 -20.79 7.33
N GLU A 6 -16.63 -21.44 7.87
CA GLU A 6 -15.53 -20.80 8.59
C GLU A 6 -14.82 -19.73 7.74
N TYR A 7 -14.51 -20.03 6.47
CA TYR A 7 -13.89 -19.05 5.57
C TYR A 7 -14.81 -17.84 5.34
N LYS A 8 -16.10 -18.08 5.08
CA LYS A 8 -17.07 -16.98 4.89
C LYS A 8 -17.21 -16.12 6.15
N GLN A 9 -17.23 -16.75 7.33
CA GLN A 9 -17.26 -16.04 8.61
C GLN A 9 -16.00 -15.20 8.80
N GLN A 10 -14.82 -15.74 8.52
CA GLN A 10 -13.56 -15.00 8.58
C GLN A 10 -13.57 -13.78 7.64
N VAL A 11 -13.99 -13.97 6.38
CA VAL A 11 -14.09 -12.87 5.41
C VAL A 11 -15.06 -11.79 5.89
N LYS A 12 -16.23 -12.18 6.40
CA LYS A 12 -17.21 -11.25 6.97
C LYS A 12 -16.61 -10.46 8.14
N THR A 13 -15.99 -11.15 9.10
CA THR A 13 -15.42 -10.51 10.30
C THR A 13 -14.38 -9.46 9.91
N VAL A 14 -13.41 -9.82 9.09
CA VAL A 14 -12.36 -8.89 8.65
C VAL A 14 -12.94 -7.74 7.80
N LEU A 15 -13.96 -8.01 6.96
CA LEU A 15 -14.64 -6.96 6.20
C LEU A 15 -15.30 -5.92 7.13
N LEU A 16 -15.96 -6.37 8.20
CA LEU A 16 -16.60 -5.48 9.17
C LEU A 16 -15.56 -4.74 10.03
N GLU A 17 -14.45 -5.37 10.39
CA GLU A 17 -13.32 -4.71 11.07
C GLU A 17 -12.67 -3.61 10.22
N ARG A 18 -12.72 -3.73 8.88
CA ARG A 18 -12.22 -2.69 7.96
C ARG A 18 -13.14 -1.50 7.84
N ARG A 19 -14.45 -1.67 8.05
CA ARG A 19 -15.46 -0.64 7.82
C ARG A 19 -15.19 0.68 8.57
N PRO A 20 -14.81 0.69 9.87
CA PRO A 20 -14.53 1.93 10.60
C PRO A 20 -13.39 2.77 10.01
N ASN A 21 -12.48 2.14 9.25
CA ASN A 21 -11.34 2.82 8.65
C ASN A 21 -11.70 3.55 7.34
N PHE A 22 -12.95 3.45 6.87
CA PHE A 22 -13.41 4.14 5.67
C PHE A 22 -14.40 5.26 6.03
N GLY A 23 -14.08 6.49 5.65
CA GLY A 23 -14.88 7.67 5.93
C GLY A 23 -16.07 7.90 5.00
N GLY A 24 -16.15 7.18 3.89
CA GLY A 24 -17.28 7.26 2.97
C GLY A 24 -18.50 6.45 3.43
N THR A 25 -19.51 6.41 2.56
CA THR A 25 -20.77 5.70 2.80
C THR A 25 -20.60 4.17 2.77
N ASP A 26 -21.53 3.45 3.40
CA ASP A 26 -21.59 1.98 3.32
C ASP A 26 -21.68 1.47 1.88
N ALA A 27 -22.38 2.21 1.02
CA ALA A 27 -22.52 1.86 -0.39
C ALA A 27 -21.19 1.97 -1.15
N GLN A 28 -20.37 2.99 -0.86
CA GLN A 28 -19.03 3.13 -1.42
C GLN A 28 -18.09 2.06 -0.87
N PHE A 29 -18.12 1.82 0.44
CA PHE A 29 -17.33 0.76 1.08
C PHE A 29 -17.64 -0.61 0.44
N ALA A 30 -18.92 -0.94 0.30
CA ALA A 30 -19.38 -2.16 -0.36
C ALA A 30 -18.83 -2.29 -1.80
N LYS A 31 -18.82 -1.19 -2.56
CA LYS A 31 -18.32 -1.16 -3.95
C LYS A 31 -16.82 -1.50 -4.05
N ILE A 32 -15.99 -1.11 -3.09
CA ILE A 32 -14.56 -1.48 -3.05
C ILE A 32 -14.40 -3.00 -3.18
N TYR A 33 -15.29 -3.74 -2.50
CA TYR A 33 -15.31 -5.20 -2.43
C TYR A 33 -16.23 -5.86 -3.47
N GLY A 34 -16.76 -5.10 -4.43
CA GLY A 34 -17.57 -5.63 -5.52
C GLY A 34 -18.99 -6.06 -5.13
N ILE A 35 -19.51 -5.55 -4.01
CA ILE A 35 -20.88 -5.80 -3.54
C ILE A 35 -21.67 -4.48 -3.46
N ASN A 36 -23.00 -4.57 -3.38
CA ASN A 36 -23.86 -3.39 -3.24
C ASN A 36 -24.17 -3.11 -1.75
N GLY A 37 -24.70 -1.91 -1.46
CA GLY A 37 -25.00 -1.49 -0.09
C GLY A 37 -26.02 -2.38 0.64
N SER A 38 -27.00 -2.93 -0.08
CA SER A 38 -27.99 -3.84 0.51
C SER A 38 -27.37 -5.16 0.98
N VAL A 39 -26.45 -5.71 0.18
CA VAL A 39 -25.67 -6.91 0.53
C VAL A 39 -24.80 -6.64 1.74
N PHE A 40 -24.09 -5.51 1.76
CA PHE A 40 -23.27 -5.13 2.92
C PHE A 40 -24.09 -4.96 4.19
N SER A 41 -25.27 -4.33 4.12
CA SER A 41 -26.18 -4.17 5.26
C SER A 41 -26.63 -5.52 5.84
N ARG A 42 -26.94 -6.50 4.98
CA ARG A 42 -27.30 -7.87 5.40
C ARG A 42 -26.11 -8.62 6.01
N LEU A 43 -24.91 -8.48 5.43
CA LEU A 43 -23.67 -9.00 6.02
C LEU A 43 -23.43 -8.43 7.42
N ASN A 44 -23.65 -7.13 7.60
CA ASN A 44 -23.51 -6.45 8.89
C ASN A 44 -24.51 -6.98 9.95
N LYS A 45 -25.70 -7.43 9.51
CA LYS A 45 -26.69 -8.10 10.38
C LYS A 45 -26.38 -9.58 10.65
N GLY A 46 -25.33 -10.12 10.05
CA GLY A 46 -24.85 -11.47 10.29
C GLY A 46 -25.28 -12.51 9.25
N GLU A 47 -26.05 -12.13 8.23
CA GLU A 47 -26.49 -13.04 7.16
C GLU A 47 -25.32 -13.46 6.26
N ILE A 48 -25.21 -14.76 5.95
CA ILE A 48 -24.11 -15.33 5.13
C ILE A 48 -24.63 -16.19 3.99
N ASP A 49 -25.65 -17.02 4.26
CA ASP A 49 -26.12 -18.03 3.31
C ASP A 49 -26.95 -17.42 2.18
N GLY A 50 -26.64 -17.83 0.94
CA GLY A 50 -27.34 -17.36 -0.27
C GLY A 50 -27.15 -15.88 -0.61
N LEU A 51 -26.38 -15.11 0.17
CA LEU A 51 -26.30 -13.65 0.02
C LEU A 51 -25.36 -13.19 -1.10
N ILE A 52 -24.19 -13.84 -1.22
CA ILE A 52 -23.20 -13.58 -2.28
C ILE A 52 -22.65 -14.89 -2.82
N SER A 53 -22.22 -14.86 -4.08
CA SER A 53 -21.73 -16.05 -4.78
C SER A 53 -20.38 -16.53 -4.19
N PRO A 54 -20.01 -17.82 -4.37
CA PRO A 54 -18.69 -18.30 -3.98
C PRO A 54 -17.53 -17.53 -4.64
N SER A 55 -17.69 -17.11 -5.90
CA SER A 55 -16.67 -16.31 -6.60
C SER A 55 -16.51 -14.92 -5.98
N GLN A 56 -17.61 -14.29 -5.54
CA GLN A 56 -17.56 -13.02 -4.83
C GLN A 56 -16.90 -13.17 -3.46
N TRP A 57 -17.23 -14.21 -2.68
CA TRP A 57 -16.52 -14.48 -1.41
C TRP A 57 -15.01 -14.59 -1.59
N LEU A 58 -14.55 -15.32 -2.61
CA LEU A 58 -13.13 -15.45 -2.94
C LEU A 58 -12.51 -14.11 -3.36
N GLN A 59 -13.24 -13.28 -4.11
CA GLN A 59 -12.78 -11.95 -4.49
C GLN A 59 -12.61 -11.05 -3.27
N ILE A 60 -13.60 -11.00 -2.37
CA ILE A 60 -13.51 -10.21 -1.14
C ILE A 60 -12.35 -10.71 -0.27
N GLY A 61 -12.24 -12.03 -0.07
CA GLY A 61 -11.16 -12.62 0.69
C GLY A 61 -9.77 -12.30 0.10
N ARG A 62 -9.64 -12.30 -1.23
CA ARG A 62 -8.40 -11.88 -1.91
C ARG A 62 -8.06 -10.42 -1.62
N GLU A 63 -9.02 -9.50 -1.75
CA GLU A 63 -8.81 -8.05 -1.49
C GLU A 63 -8.51 -7.79 0.00
N LEU A 64 -8.98 -8.65 0.91
CA LEU A 64 -8.69 -8.60 2.35
C LEU A 64 -7.40 -9.34 2.75
N ASP A 65 -6.64 -9.89 1.79
CA ASP A 65 -5.46 -10.73 2.00
C ASP A 65 -5.72 -12.01 2.84
N ILE A 66 -6.95 -12.53 2.83
CA ILE A 66 -7.34 -13.75 3.53
C ILE A 66 -7.00 -14.95 2.64
N ASN A 67 -5.92 -15.64 2.99
CA ASN A 67 -5.50 -16.86 2.32
C ASN A 67 -5.24 -17.96 3.36
N PRO A 68 -6.08 -19.02 3.42
CA PRO A 68 -5.93 -20.12 4.37
C PRO A 68 -4.60 -20.87 4.25
N LYS A 69 -3.92 -20.78 3.10
CA LYS A 69 -2.65 -21.46 2.82
C LYS A 69 -1.43 -20.58 3.11
N LYS A 70 -1.60 -19.30 3.47
CA LYS A 70 -0.49 -18.38 3.67
C LYS A 70 0.12 -18.61 5.06
N SER A 71 1.44 -18.68 5.14
CA SER A 71 2.14 -18.82 6.43
C SER A 71 1.82 -17.64 7.33
N SER A 72 1.78 -17.87 8.64
CA SER A 72 1.55 -16.88 9.70
C SER A 72 2.75 -15.94 9.88
N TRP A 73 3.16 -15.27 8.81
CA TRP A 73 4.23 -14.28 8.86
C TRP A 73 3.80 -13.10 9.73
N LYS A 74 4.45 -12.95 10.88
CA LYS A 74 4.16 -11.93 11.88
C LYS A 74 4.67 -10.57 11.40
N VAL A 75 3.82 -9.56 11.53
CA VAL A 75 4.20 -8.15 11.33
C VAL A 75 5.14 -7.74 12.46
N VAL A 76 6.31 -7.20 12.11
CA VAL A 76 7.29 -6.70 13.07
C VAL A 76 7.39 -5.18 12.92
N ARG A 77 7.28 -4.45 14.03
CA ARG A 77 7.42 -2.99 14.08
C ARG A 77 8.90 -2.59 14.06
N THR A 78 9.56 -2.84 12.93
CA THR A 78 10.96 -2.45 12.69
C THR A 78 11.09 -0.94 12.54
N LYS A 79 12.32 -0.42 12.53
CA LYS A 79 12.56 1.00 12.23
C LYS A 79 11.95 1.43 10.88
N VAL A 80 12.04 0.60 9.85
CA VAL A 80 11.40 0.86 8.54
C VAL A 80 9.89 1.01 8.69
N TYR A 81 9.26 0.16 9.51
CA TYR A 81 7.82 0.23 9.77
C TYR A 81 7.45 1.55 10.48
N THR A 82 8.14 1.89 11.56
CA THR A 82 7.82 3.08 12.37
C THR A 82 8.03 4.38 11.61
N GLU A 83 9.07 4.47 10.78
CA GLU A 83 9.33 5.65 9.95
C GLU A 83 8.28 5.83 8.84
N ILE A 84 7.86 4.73 8.20
CA ILE A 84 6.77 4.78 7.20
C ILE A 84 5.45 5.17 7.87
N GLU A 85 5.14 4.60 9.03
CA GLU A 85 3.94 4.96 9.78
C GLU A 85 3.94 6.44 10.16
N SER A 86 5.07 6.95 10.64
CA SER A 86 5.26 8.37 10.97
C SER A 86 5.10 9.26 9.73
N SER A 87 5.65 8.85 8.58
CA SER A 87 5.50 9.57 7.31
C SER A 87 4.05 9.62 6.83
N ILE A 88 3.32 8.49 6.91
CA ILE A 88 1.90 8.42 6.55
C ILE A 88 1.09 9.32 7.49
N HIS A 89 1.35 9.26 8.80
CA HIS A 89 0.67 10.09 9.79
C HIS A 89 0.95 11.57 9.59
N PHE A 90 2.20 11.95 9.33
CA PHE A 90 2.57 13.32 9.00
C PHE A 90 1.83 13.82 7.75
N CYS A 91 1.85 13.04 6.66
CA CYS A 91 1.14 13.38 5.44
C CYS A 91 -0.35 13.58 5.71
N GLN A 92 -0.97 12.68 6.47
CA GLN A 92 -2.40 12.74 6.80
C GLN A 92 -2.74 13.98 7.63
N THR A 93 -2.07 14.14 8.77
CA THR A 93 -2.36 15.18 9.77
C THR A 93 -2.18 16.58 9.20
N PHE A 94 -1.18 16.77 8.34
CA PHE A 94 -0.84 18.10 7.82
C PHE A 94 -1.27 18.32 6.37
N SER A 95 -1.97 17.36 5.75
CA SER A 95 -2.28 17.37 4.30
C SER A 95 -1.04 17.68 3.46
N ARG A 96 0.08 17.03 3.81
CA ARG A 96 1.38 17.20 3.18
C ARG A 96 1.74 16.02 2.31
N SER A 97 2.76 16.22 1.49
CA SER A 97 3.24 15.23 0.55
C SER A 97 4.72 14.95 0.76
N MET A 98 5.11 13.68 0.60
CA MET A 98 6.47 13.21 0.78
C MET A 98 6.84 12.22 -0.34
N VAL A 99 8.11 12.23 -0.76
CA VAL A 99 8.69 11.17 -1.61
C VAL A 99 9.68 10.33 -0.82
N LEU A 100 9.35 9.07 -0.59
CA LEU A 100 10.23 8.09 0.05
C LEU A 100 10.87 7.19 -1.00
N VAL A 101 12.18 7.29 -1.18
CA VAL A 101 12.98 6.44 -2.07
C VAL A 101 14.07 5.73 -1.27
N ASP A 102 14.05 4.40 -1.31
CA ASP A 102 15.03 3.58 -0.60
C ASP A 102 15.30 2.24 -1.29
N ALA A 103 16.25 1.47 -0.78
CA ALA A 103 16.62 0.15 -1.22
C ALA A 103 15.43 -0.83 -1.28
N CYS A 104 15.46 -1.70 -2.29
CA CYS A 104 14.48 -2.76 -2.46
C CYS A 104 14.56 -3.77 -1.30
N GLY A 105 13.41 -4.29 -0.89
CA GLY A 105 13.35 -5.43 0.02
C GLY A 105 13.70 -5.14 1.49
N ILE A 106 13.73 -3.88 1.91
CA ILE A 106 13.84 -3.48 3.33
C ILE A 106 12.49 -3.52 4.09
N GLY A 107 11.39 -3.81 3.39
CA GLY A 107 10.06 -3.93 4.00
C GLY A 107 9.08 -2.80 3.69
N LYS A 108 9.45 -1.81 2.87
CA LYS A 108 8.62 -0.64 2.53
C LYS A 108 7.14 -0.94 2.22
N THR A 109 6.91 -1.68 1.13
CA THR A 109 5.59 -2.10 0.67
C THR A 109 4.82 -2.90 1.72
N PHE A 110 5.52 -3.78 2.45
CA PHE A 110 4.91 -4.60 3.49
C PHE A 110 4.41 -3.72 4.64
N SER A 111 5.22 -2.78 5.11
CA SER A 111 4.85 -1.84 6.16
C SER A 111 3.66 -0.98 5.72
N ALA A 112 3.75 -0.33 4.55
CA ALA A 112 2.68 0.52 4.02
C ALA A 112 1.32 -0.20 3.96
N LYS A 113 1.29 -1.42 3.42
CA LYS A 113 0.06 -2.23 3.36
C LYS A 113 -0.53 -2.53 4.73
N ASN A 114 0.30 -2.84 5.73
CA ASN A 114 -0.16 -3.18 7.08
C ASN A 114 -0.60 -1.95 7.88
N ILE A 115 0.06 -0.81 7.70
CA ILE A 115 -0.29 0.46 8.37
C ILE A 115 -1.63 1.00 7.86
N VAL A 116 -1.77 1.10 6.54
CA VAL A 116 -2.98 1.64 5.88
C VAL A 116 -4.23 0.88 6.31
N LYS A 117 -4.10 -0.43 6.48
CA LYS A 117 -5.15 -1.34 6.91
C LYS A 117 -5.80 -0.95 8.24
N THR A 118 -5.05 -0.38 9.18
CA THR A 118 -5.51 -0.05 10.54
C THR A 118 -5.79 1.43 10.73
N MET A 119 -5.65 2.24 9.69
CA MET A 119 -5.69 3.69 9.76
C MET A 119 -6.90 4.23 9.00
N ARG A 120 -7.69 5.09 9.64
CA ARG A 120 -8.88 5.68 9.03
C ARG A 120 -8.48 6.59 7.87
N ASN A 121 -9.18 6.45 6.74
CA ASN A 121 -8.95 7.21 5.50
C ASN A 121 -7.52 7.13 4.96
N ALA A 122 -6.79 6.06 5.29
CA ALA A 122 -5.56 5.72 4.62
C ALA A 122 -5.87 4.76 3.46
N PHE A 123 -5.25 5.00 2.30
CA PHE A 123 -5.47 4.20 1.10
C PHE A 123 -4.13 3.84 0.47
N TYR A 124 -4.01 2.59 0.04
CA TYR A 124 -2.83 2.07 -0.62
C TYR A 124 -3.13 1.85 -2.10
N VAL A 125 -2.29 2.38 -2.99
CA VAL A 125 -2.42 2.25 -4.45
C VAL A 125 -1.12 1.67 -4.99
N ASP A 126 -1.20 0.50 -5.62
CA ASP A 126 -0.05 -0.15 -6.26
C ASP A 126 0.06 0.34 -7.72
N CYS A 127 0.97 1.29 -7.97
CA CYS A 127 1.14 1.87 -9.29
C CYS A 127 1.71 0.88 -10.32
N SER A 128 2.38 -0.19 -9.88
CA SER A 128 2.93 -1.21 -10.79
C SER A 128 1.84 -1.98 -11.53
N GLN A 129 0.64 -2.07 -10.94
CA GLN A 129 -0.52 -2.76 -11.52
C GLN A 129 -1.35 -1.86 -12.46
N ALA A 130 -1.06 -0.56 -12.51
CA ALA A 130 -1.89 0.43 -13.17
C ALA A 130 -1.06 1.51 -13.89
N LYS A 131 -0.15 1.07 -14.77
CA LYS A 131 0.92 1.92 -15.32
C LYS A 131 0.45 3.05 -16.22
N SER A 132 -0.58 2.84 -17.04
CA SER A 132 -1.07 3.86 -17.99
C SER A 132 -2.08 4.80 -17.37
N LYS A 133 -2.29 5.98 -17.97
CA LYS A 133 -3.20 7.03 -17.43
C LYS A 133 -4.60 6.52 -17.08
N GLN A 134 -5.19 5.70 -17.96
CA GLN A 134 -6.55 5.21 -17.78
C GLN A 134 -6.61 4.13 -16.69
N LEU A 135 -5.62 3.23 -16.67
CA LEU A 135 -5.54 2.19 -15.66
C LEU A 135 -5.32 2.81 -14.28
N PHE A 136 -4.42 3.79 -14.16
CA PHE A 136 -4.13 4.49 -12.91
C PHE A 136 -5.38 5.13 -12.31
N VAL A 137 -6.07 6.01 -13.06
CA VAL A 137 -7.26 6.71 -12.57
C VAL A 137 -8.38 5.73 -12.20
N ARG A 138 -8.62 4.69 -13.02
CA ARG A 138 -9.66 3.69 -12.71
C ARG A 138 -9.28 2.79 -11.54
N HIS A 139 -8.01 2.48 -11.36
CA HIS A 139 -7.54 1.71 -10.22
C HIS A 139 -7.70 2.51 -8.93
N PHE A 140 -7.31 3.80 -8.96
CA PHE A 140 -7.51 4.71 -7.83
C PHE A 140 -9.00 4.85 -7.48
N ALA A 141 -9.87 5.09 -8.48
CA ALA A 141 -11.31 5.16 -8.27
C ALA A 141 -11.86 3.88 -7.61
N LYS A 142 -11.41 2.70 -8.06
CA LYS A 142 -11.79 1.40 -7.45
C LYS A 142 -11.39 1.34 -5.97
N THR A 143 -10.18 1.78 -5.62
CA THR A 143 -9.67 1.80 -4.24
C THR A 143 -10.54 2.63 -3.30
N LEU A 144 -11.26 3.62 -3.84
CA LEU A 144 -12.17 4.50 -3.10
C LEU A 144 -13.65 4.10 -3.18
N GLY A 145 -13.98 3.00 -3.87
CA GLY A 145 -15.37 2.57 -4.05
C GLY A 145 -16.16 3.47 -5.01
N ILE A 146 -15.45 4.22 -5.84
CA ILE A 146 -16.01 5.07 -6.90
C ILE A 146 -16.23 4.19 -8.13
N ASP A 147 -17.29 4.46 -8.89
CA ASP A 147 -17.49 3.75 -10.15
C ASP A 147 -16.32 4.04 -11.09
N ASN A 148 -15.62 2.97 -11.45
CA ASN A 148 -14.43 3.03 -12.29
C ASN A 148 -14.73 2.62 -13.73
N LYS A 149 -16.00 2.47 -14.11
CA LYS A 149 -16.48 2.18 -15.47
C LYS A 149 -17.02 3.46 -16.12
N GLY A 150 -17.34 3.39 -17.41
CA GLY A 150 -17.83 4.55 -18.16
C GLY A 150 -16.72 5.42 -18.76
N LYS A 151 -17.04 6.67 -19.12
CA LYS A 151 -16.09 7.57 -19.80
C LYS A 151 -14.98 7.97 -18.83
N TYR A 152 -13.76 8.02 -19.35
CA TYR A 152 -12.56 8.34 -18.57
C TYR A 152 -12.67 9.69 -17.84
N VAL A 153 -13.19 10.71 -18.51
CA VAL A 153 -13.35 12.06 -17.95
C VAL A 153 -14.28 12.03 -16.74
N ASP A 154 -15.43 11.37 -16.85
CA ASP A 154 -16.40 11.25 -15.76
C ASP A 154 -15.79 10.52 -14.54
N VAL A 155 -15.04 9.44 -14.76
CA VAL A 155 -14.35 8.72 -13.67
C VAL A 155 -13.32 9.63 -12.99
N LYS A 156 -12.55 10.40 -13.77
CA LYS A 156 -11.54 11.31 -13.23
C LYS A 156 -12.16 12.44 -12.41
N GLU A 157 -13.20 13.08 -12.93
CA GLU A 157 -13.88 14.18 -12.21
C GLU A 157 -14.56 13.69 -10.93
N ASN A 158 -15.20 12.53 -10.98
CA ASN A 158 -15.73 11.89 -9.77
C ASN A 158 -14.61 11.58 -8.76
N LEU A 159 -13.49 11.04 -9.21
CA LEU A 159 -12.34 10.78 -8.35
C LEU A 159 -11.87 12.04 -7.62
N LYS A 160 -11.65 13.15 -8.34
CA LYS A 160 -11.26 14.44 -7.74
C LYS A 160 -12.29 14.95 -6.74
N TYR A 161 -13.58 14.85 -7.08
CA TYR A 161 -14.64 15.28 -6.18
C TYR A 161 -14.60 14.50 -4.87
N TYR A 162 -14.56 13.17 -4.93
CA TYR A 162 -14.67 12.32 -3.76
C TYR A 162 -13.43 12.35 -2.86
N ILE A 163 -12.21 12.46 -3.39
CA ILE A 163 -11.02 12.55 -2.51
C ILE A 163 -11.09 13.76 -1.59
N ASN A 164 -11.67 14.87 -2.06
CA ASN A 164 -11.86 16.09 -1.26
C ASN A 164 -13.03 16.03 -0.27
N GLN A 165 -13.91 15.02 -0.36
CA GLN A 165 -15.01 14.84 0.58
C GLN A 165 -14.62 13.97 1.78
N LEU A 166 -13.48 13.28 1.71
CA LEU A 166 -12.99 12.49 2.83
C LEU A 166 -12.36 13.42 3.88
N ASP A 167 -12.59 13.10 5.14
CA ASP A 167 -11.93 13.79 6.25
C ASP A 167 -10.47 13.34 6.34
N SER A 168 -9.55 14.27 6.08
CA SER A 168 -8.10 14.09 6.22
C SER A 168 -7.60 12.77 5.61
N PRO A 169 -7.83 12.47 4.32
CA PRO A 169 -7.37 11.24 3.70
C PRO A 169 -5.87 11.25 3.45
N VAL A 170 -5.25 10.07 3.41
CA VAL A 170 -3.86 9.88 2.98
C VAL A 170 -3.74 8.79 1.93
N PHE A 171 -3.04 9.11 0.85
CA PHE A 171 -2.82 8.20 -0.28
C PHE A 171 -1.35 7.76 -0.31
N VAL A 172 -1.12 6.47 -0.05
CA VAL A 172 0.18 5.83 -0.22
C VAL A 172 0.26 5.26 -1.64
N LEU A 173 1.04 5.91 -2.49
CA LEU A 173 1.28 5.54 -3.87
C LEU A 173 2.59 4.76 -3.92
N ASP A 174 2.52 3.44 -4.07
CA ASP A 174 3.70 2.56 -4.06
C ASP A 174 4.12 2.18 -5.47
N GLU A 175 5.42 1.95 -5.67
CA GLU A 175 6.03 1.69 -6.98
C GLU A 175 5.70 2.75 -8.06
N VAL A 176 5.64 4.04 -7.66
CA VAL A 176 5.29 5.16 -8.58
C VAL A 176 6.24 5.25 -9.77
N GLY A 177 7.47 4.75 -9.61
CA GLY A 177 8.47 4.66 -10.69
C GLY A 177 7.96 3.93 -11.94
N ASP A 178 6.96 3.05 -11.81
CA ASP A 178 6.39 2.28 -12.91
C ASP A 178 5.35 3.04 -13.75
N LEU A 179 4.78 4.14 -13.26
CA LEU A 179 3.75 4.90 -13.97
C LEU A 179 4.28 5.50 -15.27
N GLU A 180 3.54 5.40 -16.37
CA GLU A 180 3.87 6.11 -17.59
C GLU A 180 3.86 7.62 -17.39
N TYR A 181 4.55 8.36 -18.27
CA TYR A 181 4.61 9.82 -18.19
C TYR A 181 3.21 10.47 -18.16
N THR A 182 2.27 9.95 -18.96
CA THR A 182 0.90 10.48 -18.97
C THR A 182 0.17 10.22 -17.66
N ALA A 183 0.41 9.10 -16.99
CA ALA A 183 -0.15 8.82 -15.66
C ALA A 183 0.47 9.73 -14.58
N PHE A 184 1.77 10.07 -14.69
CA PHE A 184 2.39 11.09 -13.84
C PHE A 184 1.70 12.46 -13.96
N LEU A 185 1.29 12.86 -15.17
CA LEU A 185 0.54 14.11 -15.35
C LEU A 185 -0.85 14.06 -14.70
N GLU A 186 -1.54 12.92 -14.74
CA GLU A 186 -2.80 12.75 -14.03
C GLU A 186 -2.61 12.78 -12.51
N LEU A 187 -1.51 12.21 -12.00
CA LEU A 187 -1.16 12.30 -10.59
C LEU A 187 -0.93 13.75 -10.14
N LYS A 188 -0.24 14.55 -10.96
CA LYS A 188 -0.14 16.01 -10.75
C LYS A 188 -1.52 16.67 -10.68
N GLU A 189 -2.42 16.31 -11.60
CA GLU A 189 -3.76 16.89 -11.66
C GLU A 189 -4.60 16.52 -10.44
N LEU A 190 -4.53 15.26 -9.99
CA LEU A 190 -5.19 14.79 -8.77
C LEU A 190 -4.65 15.51 -7.53
N TRP A 191 -3.33 15.64 -7.41
CA TRP A 191 -2.70 16.40 -6.33
C TRP A 191 -3.20 17.85 -6.31
N ASN A 192 -3.20 18.53 -7.45
CA ASN A 192 -3.67 19.92 -7.55
C ASN A 192 -5.13 20.08 -7.13
N SER A 193 -5.98 19.10 -7.46
CA SER A 193 -7.38 19.15 -7.07
C SER A 193 -7.60 18.96 -5.56
N ALA A 194 -6.59 18.48 -4.85
CA ALA A 194 -6.64 18.06 -3.45
C ALA A 194 -5.56 18.73 -2.59
N ASP A 195 -5.02 19.85 -3.06
CA ASP A 195 -4.00 20.61 -2.35
C ASP A 195 -4.58 21.14 -1.04
N GLY A 196 -3.86 20.93 0.06
CA GLY A 196 -4.27 21.30 1.41
C GLY A 196 -5.40 20.48 2.02
N THR A 197 -5.95 19.47 1.33
CA THR A 197 -7.03 18.60 1.86
C THR A 197 -6.60 17.15 2.04
N CYS A 198 -5.56 16.70 1.33
CA CYS A 198 -5.14 15.31 1.30
C CYS A 198 -3.64 15.16 1.59
N GLY A 199 -3.29 14.10 2.32
CA GLY A 199 -1.93 13.62 2.49
C GLY A 199 -1.49 12.71 1.35
N TRP A 200 -0.22 12.77 0.94
CA TRP A 200 0.31 11.93 -0.13
C TRP A 200 1.70 11.39 0.18
N LEU A 201 1.87 10.07 0.14
CA LEU A 201 3.19 9.45 0.27
C LEU A 201 3.51 8.70 -1.02
N MET A 202 4.45 9.21 -1.82
CA MET A 202 5.04 8.43 -2.90
C MET A 202 6.13 7.53 -2.36
N MET A 203 6.10 6.27 -2.76
CA MET A 203 7.11 5.29 -2.40
C MET A 203 7.69 4.63 -3.65
N GLY A 204 8.99 4.35 -3.60
CA GLY A 204 9.66 3.60 -4.65
C GLY A 204 11.11 3.25 -4.33
N ALA A 205 11.75 2.61 -5.30
CA ALA A 205 13.20 2.38 -5.31
C ALA A 205 13.93 3.47 -6.11
N ASP A 206 15.25 3.32 -6.29
CA ASP A 206 16.08 4.28 -7.05
C ASP A 206 15.59 4.54 -8.47
N GLY A 207 14.82 3.61 -9.06
CA GLY A 207 14.12 3.83 -10.33
C GLY A 207 13.22 5.07 -10.32
N LEU A 208 12.51 5.33 -9.21
CA LEU A 208 11.66 6.52 -9.05
C LEU A 208 12.50 7.80 -8.97
N ARG A 209 13.56 7.82 -8.15
CA ARG A 209 14.50 8.94 -8.03
C ARG A 209 15.11 9.29 -9.39
N ASN A 210 15.66 8.28 -10.07
CA ASN A 210 16.24 8.44 -11.41
C ASN A 210 15.23 8.96 -12.43
N LYS A 211 13.98 8.49 -12.38
CA LYS A 211 12.93 8.93 -13.29
C LYS A 211 12.58 10.40 -13.09
N ILE A 212 12.41 10.83 -11.85
CA ILE A 212 12.12 12.22 -11.51
C ILE A 212 13.28 13.13 -11.93
N GLN A 213 14.51 12.80 -11.51
CA GLN A 213 15.70 13.59 -11.84
C GLN A 213 15.94 13.69 -13.35
N LYS A 214 15.83 12.58 -14.09
CA LYS A 214 15.92 12.61 -15.56
C LYS A 214 14.82 13.46 -16.19
N GLY A 215 13.60 13.42 -15.65
CA GLY A 215 12.50 14.27 -16.10
C GLY A 215 12.82 15.76 -15.94
N ILE A 216 13.33 16.15 -14.77
CA ILE A 216 13.73 17.53 -14.45
C ILE A 216 14.89 17.99 -15.34
N ASN A 217 15.96 17.20 -15.43
CA ASN A 217 17.15 17.53 -16.21
C ASN A 217 16.84 17.71 -17.70
N ASN A 218 15.90 16.92 -18.23
CA ASN A 218 15.44 17.03 -19.61
C ASN A 218 14.32 18.06 -19.80
N LYS A 219 13.98 18.86 -18.77
CA LYS A 219 12.91 19.87 -18.79
C LYS A 219 11.56 19.31 -19.26
N LYS A 220 11.28 18.03 -18.95
CA LYS A 220 10.00 17.41 -19.27
C LYS A 220 8.93 18.02 -18.36
N VAL A 221 7.84 18.46 -18.98
CA VAL A 221 6.73 19.14 -18.30
C VAL A 221 6.20 18.31 -17.13
N GLY A 222 5.89 18.96 -16.01
CA GLY A 222 5.28 18.33 -14.84
C GLY A 222 6.26 17.69 -13.85
N PHE A 223 7.45 17.23 -14.25
CA PHE A 223 8.37 16.55 -13.32
C PHE A 223 8.89 17.46 -12.21
N ALA A 224 9.36 18.66 -12.55
CA ALA A 224 9.85 19.63 -11.57
C ALA A 224 8.73 20.03 -10.60
N GLU A 225 7.52 20.24 -11.11
CA GLU A 225 6.40 20.62 -10.26
C GLU A 225 5.91 19.46 -9.38
N ILE A 226 5.88 18.21 -9.87
CA ILE A 226 5.53 17.05 -9.03
C ILE A 226 6.54 16.91 -7.91
N PHE A 227 7.83 17.04 -8.22
CA PHE A 227 8.87 16.94 -7.19
C PHE A 227 8.71 18.04 -6.13
N SER A 228 8.41 19.27 -6.55
CA SER A 228 8.16 20.37 -5.61
C SER A 228 6.90 20.18 -4.77
N ARG A 229 5.80 19.72 -5.38
CA ARG A 229 4.57 19.36 -4.65
C ARG A 229 4.79 18.29 -3.60
N PHE A 230 5.72 17.36 -3.83
CA PHE A 230 5.93 16.19 -2.99
C PHE A 230 7.11 16.27 -2.01
N SER A 231 7.65 17.47 -1.77
CA SER A 231 8.61 17.86 -0.71
C SER A 231 9.98 18.38 -1.19
N ASP A 232 10.24 18.48 -2.50
CA ASP A 232 11.56 18.89 -3.05
C ASP A 232 12.75 18.04 -2.56
N GLU A 233 12.49 16.92 -1.88
CA GLU A 233 13.48 16.06 -1.23
C GLU A 233 13.10 14.59 -1.40
N PHE A 234 14.12 13.72 -1.47
CA PHE A 234 13.95 12.28 -1.40
C PHE A 234 14.28 11.78 0.00
N ILE A 235 13.27 11.28 0.71
CA ILE A 235 13.43 10.69 2.03
C ILE A 235 13.98 9.28 1.88
N GLN A 236 15.06 8.99 2.61
CA GLN A 236 15.72 7.70 2.65
C GLN A 236 15.90 7.28 4.12
N LEU A 237 15.52 6.05 4.43
CA LEU A 237 15.59 5.47 5.78
C LEU A 237 16.93 4.74 6.00
N THR A 238 17.45 4.08 4.95
CA THR A 238 18.73 3.38 5.00
C THR A 238 19.89 4.38 5.08
N PRO A 239 20.80 4.27 6.07
CA PRO A 239 21.98 5.14 6.16
C PRO A 239 22.91 5.03 4.94
N ASN A 240 23.61 6.12 4.62
CA ASN A 240 24.57 6.15 3.51
C ASN A 240 25.94 5.56 3.89
N GLY A 241 26.36 5.67 5.15
CA GLY A 241 27.65 5.15 5.63
C GLY A 241 27.70 3.63 5.62
N VAL A 242 28.82 3.05 5.17
CA VAL A 242 28.97 1.58 5.02
C VAL A 242 28.75 0.85 6.35
N ALA A 243 29.35 1.35 7.44
CA ALA A 243 29.21 0.77 8.78
C ALA A 243 27.77 0.87 9.30
N ASP A 244 27.16 2.06 9.21
CA ASP A 244 25.79 2.31 9.67
C ASP A 244 24.76 1.52 8.87
N LYS A 245 24.96 1.41 7.55
CA LYS A 245 24.15 0.58 6.67
C LYS A 245 24.22 -0.88 7.11
N LYS A 246 25.42 -1.41 7.36
CA LYS A 246 25.59 -2.79 7.83
C LYS A 246 24.90 -3.02 9.19
N ALA A 247 25.02 -2.08 10.12
CA ALA A 247 24.34 -2.13 11.42
C ALA A 247 22.82 -2.11 11.27
N PHE A 248 22.29 -1.23 10.42
CA PHE A 248 20.87 -1.13 10.09
C PHE A 248 20.32 -2.45 9.52
N TYR A 249 20.98 -3.04 8.53
CA TYR A 249 20.54 -4.33 7.98
C TYR A 249 20.63 -5.45 9.01
N ASN A 250 21.69 -5.47 9.84
CA ASN A 250 21.83 -6.47 10.89
C ASN A 250 20.66 -6.40 11.89
N GLU A 251 20.32 -5.20 12.37
CA GLU A 251 19.19 -4.97 13.27
C GLU A 251 17.87 -5.39 12.61
N LEU A 252 17.61 -4.91 11.40
CA LEU A 252 16.39 -5.19 10.64
C LEU A 252 16.18 -6.69 10.43
N LEU A 253 17.22 -7.40 9.95
CA LEU A 253 17.18 -8.83 9.69
C LEU A 253 16.99 -9.61 10.99
N THR A 254 17.70 -9.23 12.06
CA THR A 254 17.59 -9.90 13.37
C THR A 254 16.18 -9.78 13.93
N GLN A 255 15.62 -8.57 13.99
CA GLN A 255 14.25 -8.35 14.50
C GLN A 255 13.22 -9.19 13.75
N VAL A 256 13.30 -9.23 12.41
CA VAL A 256 12.35 -9.98 11.58
C VAL A 256 12.54 -11.48 11.75
N ALA A 257 13.79 -11.95 11.79
CA ALA A 257 14.11 -13.37 11.97
C ALA A 257 13.67 -13.89 13.33
N THR A 258 13.97 -13.18 14.42
CA THR A 258 13.57 -13.57 15.78
C THR A 258 12.05 -13.73 15.92
N ALA A 259 11.26 -12.90 15.25
CA ALA A 259 9.81 -12.99 15.33
C ALA A 259 9.19 -14.15 14.52
N ASN A 260 9.83 -14.51 13.40
CA ASN A 260 9.25 -15.40 12.38
C ASN A 260 9.94 -16.75 12.24
N HIS A 261 11.15 -16.92 12.77
CA HIS A 261 11.87 -18.18 12.69
C HIS A 261 11.34 -19.17 13.75
N THR A 262 11.03 -20.39 13.31
CA THR A 262 10.56 -21.49 14.16
C THR A 262 11.38 -22.77 13.98
N GLY A 263 12.47 -22.69 13.22
CA GLY A 263 13.34 -23.84 12.94
C GLY A 263 14.44 -24.00 14.00
N ASN A 264 15.35 -24.94 13.73
CA ASN A 264 16.44 -25.28 14.64
C ASN A 264 17.73 -24.49 14.38
N GLN A 265 17.79 -23.73 13.29
CA GLN A 265 19.00 -22.97 12.94
C GLN A 265 19.07 -21.67 13.75
N PRO A 266 20.23 -21.32 14.35
CA PRO A 266 20.37 -20.06 15.06
C PRO A 266 20.06 -18.85 14.17
N VAL A 267 19.31 -17.89 14.69
CA VAL A 267 18.93 -16.65 13.99
C VAL A 267 20.18 -15.92 13.47
N GLU A 268 21.23 -15.88 14.28
CA GLU A 268 22.50 -15.21 13.96
C GLU A 268 23.16 -15.82 12.71
N ALA A 269 23.02 -17.14 12.50
CA ALA A 269 23.54 -17.82 11.32
C ALA A 269 22.79 -17.37 10.06
N LEU A 270 21.45 -17.30 10.13
CA LEU A 270 20.60 -16.84 9.03
C LEU A 270 20.88 -15.37 8.67
N VAL A 271 21.01 -14.52 9.68
CA VAL A 271 21.34 -13.09 9.51
C VAL A 271 22.71 -12.92 8.88
N LYS A 272 23.72 -13.68 9.33
CA LYS A 272 25.08 -13.65 8.77
C LYS A 272 25.10 -14.04 7.29
N ILE A 273 24.33 -15.06 6.90
CA ILE A 273 24.18 -15.45 5.49
C ILE A 273 23.58 -14.30 4.67
N CYS A 274 22.55 -13.64 5.20
CA CYS A 274 21.93 -12.50 4.53
C CYS A 274 22.90 -11.33 4.37
N LEU A 275 23.61 -10.93 5.43
CA LEU A 275 24.56 -9.82 5.40
C LEU A 275 25.70 -10.04 4.40
N ASN A 276 26.24 -11.26 4.33
CA ASN A 276 27.35 -11.58 3.42
C ASN A 276 26.94 -11.51 1.93
N LYS A 277 25.66 -11.70 1.63
CA LYS A 277 25.12 -11.68 0.27
C LYS A 277 24.42 -10.36 -0.08
N GLU A 278 24.53 -9.35 0.78
CA GLU A 278 23.72 -8.11 0.70
C GLU A 278 22.21 -8.41 0.52
N ALA A 279 21.76 -9.47 1.18
CA ALA A 279 20.46 -10.04 0.92
C ALA A 279 19.34 -9.24 1.62
N THR A 280 18.16 -9.22 0.98
CA THR A 280 16.99 -8.49 1.45
C THR A 280 16.13 -9.33 2.40
N LEU A 281 15.10 -8.73 3.01
CA LEU A 281 14.09 -9.48 3.78
C LEU A 281 13.43 -10.60 2.97
N ARG A 282 13.36 -10.48 1.64
CA ARG A 282 12.84 -11.55 0.75
C ARG A 282 13.74 -12.78 0.76
N HIS A 283 15.05 -12.59 0.86
CA HIS A 283 16.00 -13.70 0.99
C HIS A 283 15.90 -14.34 2.38
N LEU A 284 15.80 -13.51 3.44
CA LEU A 284 15.58 -14.00 4.80
C LEU A 284 14.32 -14.86 4.91
N GLU A 285 13.20 -14.42 4.31
CA GLU A 285 11.96 -15.19 4.28
C GLU A 285 12.16 -16.56 3.61
N THR A 286 12.89 -16.60 2.49
CA THR A 286 13.25 -17.86 1.82
C THR A 286 14.08 -18.76 2.74
N LEU A 287 15.11 -18.21 3.39
CA LEU A 287 15.96 -18.96 4.32
C LEU A 287 15.18 -19.52 5.50
N ILE A 288 14.29 -18.74 6.10
CA ILE A 288 13.44 -19.19 7.20
C ILE A 288 12.58 -20.38 6.74
N LYS A 289 11.94 -20.29 5.56
CA LYS A 289 11.07 -21.36 5.06
C LYS A 289 11.81 -22.68 4.75
N ILE A 290 13.06 -22.62 4.31
CA ILE A 290 13.86 -23.83 4.03
C ILE A 290 14.57 -24.37 5.28
N SER A 291 14.64 -23.58 6.36
CA SER A 291 15.26 -23.94 7.63
C SER A 291 14.30 -24.59 8.64
N VAL A 292 13.01 -24.70 8.28
CA VAL A 292 11.97 -25.42 9.04
C VAL A 292 12.14 -26.92 8.89
#